data_AF-T1GI91-F1
#
_entry.id   AF-T1GI91-F1
#
_cell.length_a   1.000
_cell.length_b   1.000
_cell.length_c   1.000
_cell.angle_alpha   90.00
_cell.angle_beta   90.00
_cell.angle_gamma   90.00
#
_symmetry.space_group_name_H-M   'P 1'
#
loop_
_entity.id
_entity.type
_entity.pdbx_description
1 polymer ?
#
loop_
_entity_poly.entity_id
_entity_poly.type
_entity_poly.pdbx_seq_one_letter_code
_entity_poly.pdbx_strand_id
1 'polypeptide(L)'
;MSRYGDVKDSSVQSINNSYSQKVAQFHKTLKNSSGPKLNNLQLVCLKDKKLDAVKFLEEISQEQQFEVTYVDIEEKTFSNSSQCLVQLSTLPVAVCHGTGANTKRPRQMLL
;
A
#
# COMPACT_ATOMS: atom_id res chain seq x y z
N MET A 1 -34.21 -18.30 -11.84
CA MET A 1 -34.18 -16.82 -11.92
C MET A 1 -33.24 -16.32 -10.82
N SER A 2 -32.17 -15.63 -11.22
CA SER A 2 -30.96 -15.27 -10.44
C SER A 2 -31.27 -14.54 -9.13
N ARG A 3 -30.74 -14.90 -7.95
CA ARG A 3 -29.34 -14.97 -7.46
C ARG A 3 -28.53 -13.65 -7.49
N TYR A 4 -29.19 -12.50 -7.44
CA TYR A 4 -28.55 -11.19 -7.17
C TYR A 4 -29.37 -10.37 -6.17
N GLY A 5 -29.65 -10.94 -5.00
CA GLY A 5 -30.43 -10.28 -3.93
C GLY A 5 -29.59 -9.55 -2.88
N ASP A 6 -28.28 -9.81 -2.82
CA ASP A 6 -27.48 -9.53 -1.61
C ASP A 6 -26.23 -8.67 -1.85
N VAL A 7 -26.18 -7.87 -2.92
CA VAL A 7 -25.10 -6.88 -3.13
C VAL A 7 -25.55 -5.49 -2.71
N LYS A 8 -26.31 -5.41 -1.63
CA LYS A 8 -26.89 -4.15 -1.13
C LYS A 8 -26.60 -3.92 0.35
N ASP A 9 -25.37 -4.23 0.79
CA ASP A 9 -24.87 -3.68 2.06
C ASP A 9 -23.33 -3.60 2.16
N SER A 10 -22.63 -3.55 1.02
CA SER A 10 -21.28 -3.00 1.03
C SER A 10 -21.45 -1.50 1.03
N SER A 11 -21.43 -0.89 2.21
CA SER A 11 -21.29 0.55 2.36
C SER A 11 -19.99 0.98 1.64
N VAL A 12 -20.07 1.25 0.35
CA VAL A 12 -19.04 2.00 -0.36
C VAL A 12 -19.02 3.33 0.36
N GLN A 13 -18.04 3.50 1.26
CA GLN A 13 -17.81 4.77 1.91
C GLN A 13 -17.58 5.76 0.77
N SER A 14 -18.63 6.53 0.45
CA SER A 14 -18.57 7.62 -0.51
C SER A 14 -17.31 8.40 -0.17
N ILE A 15 -16.39 8.50 -1.13
CA ILE A 15 -15.06 9.06 -0.93
C ILE A 15 -15.25 10.43 -0.29
N ASN A 16 -15.10 10.49 1.03
CA ASN A 16 -15.30 11.73 1.74
C ASN A 16 -14.14 12.65 1.34
N ASN A 17 -14.38 13.96 1.38
CA ASN A 17 -13.39 14.96 0.96
C ASN A 17 -12.03 14.76 1.68
N SER A 18 -12.04 14.22 2.91
CA SER A 18 -10.81 13.96 3.68
C SER A 18 -9.95 12.80 3.15
N TYR A 19 -10.55 11.73 2.61
CA TYR A 19 -9.80 10.62 2.00
C TYR A 19 -9.14 11.07 0.69
N SER A 20 -9.87 11.81 -0.16
CA SER A 20 -9.30 12.40 -1.37
C SER A 20 -8.11 13.31 -1.05
N GLN A 21 -8.20 14.12 0.01
CA GLN A 21 -7.12 14.99 0.46
C GLN A 21 -5.90 14.18 0.93
N LYS A 22 -6.08 13.10 1.70
CA LYS A 22 -4.99 12.22 2.15
C LYS A 22 -4.27 11.55 0.98
N VAL A 23 -5.03 11.04 0.00
CA VAL A 23 -4.47 10.44 -1.22
C VAL A 23 -3.68 11.48 -2.02
N ALA A 24 -4.25 12.68 -2.22
CA ALA A 24 -3.55 13.76 -2.91
C ALA A 24 -2.26 14.18 -2.19
N GLN A 25 -2.28 14.22 -0.86
CA GLN A 25 -1.10 14.52 -0.03
C GLN A 25 -0.04 13.42 -0.12
N PHE A 26 -0.43 12.14 -0.10
CA PHE A 26 0.47 11.01 -0.34
C PHE A 26 1.16 11.14 -1.70
N HIS A 27 0.39 11.33 -2.78
CA HIS A 27 0.97 11.51 -4.12
C HIS A 27 1.88 12.73 -4.23
N LYS A 28 1.54 13.84 -3.58
CA LYS A 28 2.38 15.05 -3.56
C LYS A 28 3.70 14.79 -2.81
N THR A 29 3.64 14.07 -1.69
CA THR A 29 4.81 13.70 -0.90
C THR A 29 5.73 12.79 -1.72
N LEU A 30 5.17 11.75 -2.35
CA LEU A 30 5.94 10.83 -3.18
C LEU A 30 6.57 11.53 -4.39
N LYS A 31 5.85 12.45 -5.05
CA LYS A 31 6.39 13.23 -6.18
C LYS A 31 7.59 14.10 -5.82
N ASN A 32 7.61 14.62 -4.60
CA ASN A 32 8.69 15.49 -4.11
C ASN A 32 9.76 14.70 -3.33
N SER A 33 9.52 13.41 -3.08
CA SER A 33 10.46 12.54 -2.41
C SER A 33 11.64 12.21 -3.33
N SER A 34 12.77 11.90 -2.71
CA SER A 34 13.99 11.53 -3.43
C SER A 34 14.63 10.34 -2.74
N GLY A 35 15.33 9.53 -3.52
CA GLY A 35 16.06 8.39 -2.99
C GLY A 35 16.72 7.62 -4.14
N PRO A 36 17.81 6.90 -3.87
CA PRO A 36 18.57 6.21 -4.91
C PRO A 36 17.71 5.24 -5.74
N LYS A 37 16.78 4.51 -5.13
CA LYS A 37 15.90 3.55 -5.82
C LYS A 37 14.79 4.27 -6.57
N LEU A 38 14.18 5.29 -5.97
CA LEU A 38 13.17 6.11 -6.64
C LEU A 38 13.75 6.89 -7.83
N ASN A 39 14.99 7.37 -7.72
CA ASN A 39 15.69 8.02 -8.83
C ASN A 39 16.03 7.01 -9.93
N ASN A 40 16.44 5.79 -9.56
CA ASN A 40 16.66 4.72 -10.53
C ASN A 40 15.38 4.36 -11.30
N LEU A 41 14.20 4.39 -10.65
CA LEU A 41 12.91 4.17 -11.33
C LEU A 41 12.73 5.07 -12.57
N GLN A 42 13.21 6.32 -12.51
CA GLN A 42 13.09 7.27 -13.61
C GLN A 42 13.92 6.88 -14.85
N LEU A 43 14.93 6.02 -14.67
CA LEU A 43 15.83 5.53 -15.72
C LEU A 43 15.45 4.13 -16.22
N VAL A 44 14.55 3.43 -15.51
CA VAL A 44 14.15 2.05 -15.82
C VAL A 44 13.03 2.01 -16.87
N CYS A 45 13.17 1.14 -17.87
CA CYS A 45 12.10 0.86 -18.82
C CYS A 45 11.08 -0.11 -18.20
N LEU A 46 9.94 0.41 -17.72
CA LEU A 46 8.85 -0.40 -17.14
C LEU A 46 8.20 -1.41 -18.10
N LYS A 47 8.50 -1.33 -19.40
CA LYS A 47 8.01 -2.27 -20.42
C LYS A 47 8.93 -3.47 -20.60
N ASP A 48 10.10 -3.47 -19.96
CA ASP A 48 11.02 -4.60 -20.02
C ASP A 48 10.45 -5.79 -19.24
N LYS A 49 10.25 -6.92 -19.93
CA LYS A 49 9.74 -8.16 -19.33
C LYS A 49 10.72 -8.81 -18.34
N LYS A 50 11.98 -8.38 -18.32
CA LYS A 50 12.99 -8.84 -17.36
C LYS A 50 12.95 -8.08 -16.04
N LEU A 51 12.20 -6.97 -15.97
CA LEU A 51 12.06 -6.19 -14.75
C LEU A 51 11.18 -6.95 -13.74
N ASP A 52 11.76 -7.21 -12.58
CA ASP A 52 10.99 -7.67 -11.42
C ASP A 52 10.32 -6.46 -10.74
N ALA A 53 9.13 -6.10 -11.25
CA ALA A 53 8.38 -4.95 -10.77
C ALA A 53 7.94 -5.08 -9.31
N VAL A 54 7.72 -6.30 -8.82
CA VAL A 54 7.31 -6.57 -7.44
C VAL A 54 8.47 -6.22 -6.50
N LYS A 55 9.65 -6.79 -6.75
CA LYS A 55 10.85 -6.49 -5.96
C LYS A 55 11.21 -5.01 -6.01
N PHE A 56 11.12 -4.40 -7.19
CA PHE A 56 11.45 -3.00 -7.36
C PHE A 56 10.49 -2.09 -6.57
N LEU A 57 9.20 -2.42 -6.55
CA LEU A 57 8.20 -1.70 -5.77
C LEU A 57 8.41 -1.86 -4.25
N GLU A 58 8.74 -3.07 -3.77
CA GLU A 58 9.09 -3.31 -2.36
C GLU A 58 10.33 -2.52 -1.93
N GLU A 59 11.34 -2.46 -2.80
CA GLU A 59 12.56 -1.72 -2.53
C GLU A 59 12.31 -0.21 -2.37
N ILE A 60 11.42 0.36 -3.21
CA ILE A 60 10.99 1.76 -3.12
C ILE A 60 10.09 1.98 -1.90
N SER A 61 9.22 1.02 -1.57
CA SER A 61 8.31 1.14 -0.44
C SER A 61 9.06 1.23 0.88
N GLN A 62 10.14 0.45 1.02
CA GLN A 62 11.07 0.55 2.16
C GLN A 62 11.80 1.90 2.20
N GLU A 63 12.28 2.38 1.06
CA GLU A 63 13.00 3.65 0.95
C GLU A 63 12.11 4.85 1.32
N GLN A 64 10.87 4.84 0.85
CA GLN A 64 9.91 5.93 0.98
C GLN A 64 8.92 5.72 2.15
N GLN A 65 9.13 4.66 2.94
CA GLN A 65 8.36 4.31 4.14
C GLN A 65 6.84 4.25 3.90
N PHE A 66 6.43 3.54 2.85
CA PHE A 66 5.03 3.18 2.63
C PHE A 66 4.86 1.67 2.57
N GLU A 67 3.66 1.21 2.90
CA GLU A 67 3.27 -0.19 2.81
C GLU A 67 2.69 -0.50 1.43
N VAL A 68 2.92 -1.73 0.98
CA VAL A 68 2.38 -2.28 -0.27
C VAL A 68 1.53 -3.49 0.08
N THR A 69 0.26 -3.46 -0.30
CA THR A 69 -0.65 -4.60 -0.14
C THR A 69 -1.15 -5.03 -1.51
N TYR A 70 -1.02 -6.32 -1.81
CA TYR A 70 -1.55 -6.94 -3.02
C TYR A 70 -2.90 -7.56 -2.70
N VAL A 71 -3.91 -7.23 -3.50
CA VAL A 71 -5.27 -7.78 -3.37
C VAL A 71 -5.62 -8.43 -4.70
N ASP A 72 -5.59 -9.76 -4.72
CA ASP A 72 -6.00 -10.53 -5.87
C ASP A 72 -7.51 -10.38 -6.10
N ILE A 73 -7.91 -10.24 -7.36
CA ILE A 73 -9.33 -10.27 -7.76
C ILE A 73 -9.62 -11.67 -8.29
N GLU A 74 -10.57 -12.35 -7.66
CA GLU A 74 -10.96 -13.71 -8.04
C GLU A 74 -11.59 -13.72 -9.44
N GLU A 75 -12.35 -12.68 -9.78
CA GLU A 75 -12.99 -12.53 -11.08
C GLU A 75 -12.01 -12.21 -12.21
N LYS A 76 -12.16 -12.97 -13.29
CA LYS A 76 -11.44 -12.70 -14.54
C LYS A 76 -12.03 -11.51 -15.27
N THR A 77 -11.20 -10.82 -16.06
CA THR A 77 -11.69 -9.80 -17.00
C THR A 77 -12.61 -10.43 -18.05
N PHE A 78 -13.32 -9.60 -18.82
CA PHE A 78 -14.08 -10.05 -19.98
C PHE A 78 -13.23 -10.84 -20.99
N SER A 79 -11.93 -10.52 -21.10
CA SER A 79 -10.94 -11.24 -21.90
C SER A 79 -10.29 -12.42 -21.16
N ASN A 80 -10.88 -12.87 -20.06
CA ASN A 80 -10.43 -13.99 -19.23
C ASN A 80 -9.03 -13.82 -18.59
N SER A 81 -8.62 -12.59 -18.31
CA SER A 81 -7.32 -12.28 -17.67
C SER A 81 -7.43 -12.20 -16.14
N SER A 82 -6.38 -12.60 -15.42
CA SER A 82 -6.27 -12.36 -13.96
C SER A 82 -6.08 -10.88 -13.66
N GLN A 83 -6.52 -10.45 -12.49
CA GLN A 83 -6.39 -9.07 -12.03
C GLN A 83 -5.89 -9.06 -10.58
N CYS A 84 -5.11 -8.05 -10.25
CA CYS A 84 -4.66 -7.76 -8.89
C CYS A 84 -4.68 -6.25 -8.72
N LEU A 85 -5.08 -5.80 -7.54
CA LEU A 85 -4.95 -4.41 -7.11
C LEU A 85 -3.74 -4.28 -6.21
N VAL A 86 -3.03 -3.16 -6.34
CA VAL A 86 -1.94 -2.81 -5.45
C VAL A 86 -2.35 -1.57 -4.68
N GLN A 87 -2.46 -1.72 -3.37
CA GLN A 87 -2.72 -0.62 -2.46
C GLN A 87 -1.41 -0.09 -1.89
N LEU A 88 -1.22 1.24 -1.95
CA LEU A 88 -0.10 1.94 -1.38
C LEU A 88 -0.59 2.81 -0.22
N SER A 89 0.04 2.71 0.94
CA SER A 89 -0.35 3.51 2.10
C SER A 89 0.86 3.99 2.89
N THR A 90 0.93 5.29 3.16
CA THR A 90 1.74 5.80 4.27
C THR A 90 1.04 5.48 5.58
N LEU A 91 1.75 4.82 6.49
CA LEU A 91 1.33 4.77 7.88
C LEU A 91 1.26 6.20 8.45
N PRO A 92 0.41 6.41 9.45
CA PRO A 92 0.97 6.89 10.70
C PRO A 92 0.63 5.89 11.79
N VAL A 93 1.61 5.18 12.36
CA VAL A 93 1.37 4.53 13.66
C VAL A 93 2.66 4.47 14.47
N ALA A 94 2.55 4.81 15.75
CA ALA A 94 3.36 4.17 16.77
C ALA A 94 2.50 3.88 18.01
N VAL A 95 2.22 2.61 18.29
CA VAL A 95 1.90 2.13 19.64
C VAL A 95 2.76 0.93 19.91
N CYS A 96 3.60 1.06 20.91
CA CYS A 96 4.58 0.07 21.28
C CYS A 96 4.19 -0.54 22.64
N HIS A 97 4.01 -1.86 22.68
CA HIS A 97 3.67 -2.60 23.89
C HIS A 97 4.87 -3.40 24.38
N GLY A 98 5.37 -3.07 25.58
CA GLY A 98 6.41 -3.82 26.27
C GLY A 98 5.82 -4.52 27.48
N THR A 99 6.24 -5.76 27.73
CA THR A 99 5.95 -6.48 28.98
C THR A 99 7.26 -6.89 29.64
N GLY A 100 7.30 -6.85 30.96
CA GLY A 100 8.51 -7.12 31.71
C GLY A 100 8.19 -7.32 33.18
N ALA A 101 9.05 -8.08 33.87
CA ALA A 101 8.85 -8.51 35.25
C ALA A 101 8.77 -7.37 36.28
N ASN A 102 9.08 -6.13 35.87
CA ASN A 102 8.82 -4.91 36.64
C ASN A 102 8.56 -3.72 35.71
N THR A 103 8.11 -2.60 36.27
CA THR A 103 7.61 -1.43 35.54
C THR A 103 8.64 -0.70 34.65
N LYS A 104 9.94 -0.97 34.80
CA LYS A 104 11.01 -0.28 34.04
C LYS A 104 11.46 -1.01 32.77
N ARG A 105 11.44 -2.36 32.77
CA ARG A 105 11.87 -3.22 31.65
C ARG A 105 11.12 -3.01 30.33
N PRO A 106 9.77 -2.92 30.31
CA PRO A 106 8.99 -2.72 29.10
C PRO A 106 9.45 -1.56 28.22
N ARG A 107 9.92 -0.46 28.85
CA ARG A 107 10.24 0.79 28.17
C ARG A 107 11.59 0.79 27.49
N GLN A 108 12.51 -0.11 27.85
CA GLN A 108 13.84 -0.22 27.22
C GLN A 108 13.87 -1.17 26.03
N MET A 109 12.79 -1.92 25.78
CA MET A 109 12.66 -2.86 24.65
C MET A 109 11.96 -2.26 23.42
N LEU A 110 11.66 -0.96 23.47
CA LEU A 110 10.93 -0.23 22.42
C LEU A 110 11.78 0.90 21.82
N LEU A 111 13.09 0.65 21.70
CA LEU A 111 14.00 1.44 20.86
C LEU A 111 14.03 0.86 19.44
#